data_AF-A0A7V4XDH3-F1
#
_entry.id   AF-A0A7V4XDH3-F1
#
_cell.length_a   1.000
_cell.length_b   1.000
_cell.length_c   1.000
_cell.angle_alpha   90.00
_cell.angle_beta   90.00
_cell.angle_gamma   90.00
#
_symmetry.space_group_name_H-M   'P 1'
#
loop_
_entity.id
_entity.type
_entity.pdbx_description
1 polymer ?
#
loop_
_entity_poly.entity_id
_entity_poly.type
_entity_poly.pdbx_seq_one_letter_code
_entity_poly.pdbx_strand_id
1 'polypeptide(L)'
;MKAISASRRTDIPAFYSDWFMNRIRADYMCWANPFSKIVYRVSLRPEDVMALVLWSKNYISLMPHLDELDDRGYRCADRPEELRKY
;
A
#
# COMPACT_ATOMS: atom_id res chain seq x y z
N MET A 1 5.81 10.84 11.03
CA MET A 1 6.09 9.98 9.86
C MET A 1 6.28 8.53 10.27
N LYS A 2 5.56 7.60 9.64
CA LYS A 2 5.62 6.15 9.90
C LYS A 2 5.86 5.37 8.60
N ALA A 3 6.53 4.23 8.66
CA ALA A 3 6.53 3.26 7.57
C ALA A 3 5.38 2.26 7.76
N ILE A 4 4.65 1.93 6.70
CA ILE A 4 3.50 1.02 6.74
C ILE A 4 3.82 -0.22 5.92
N SER A 5 3.87 -1.38 6.59
CA SER A 5 3.96 -2.68 5.92
C SER A 5 2.56 -3.19 5.58
N ALA A 6 2.07 -2.79 4.40
CA ALA A 6 0.65 -2.92 4.07
C ALA A 6 0.24 -4.36 3.71
N SER A 7 1.11 -5.15 3.09
CA SER A 7 0.75 -6.48 2.56
C SER A 7 1.19 -7.69 3.41
N ARG A 8 1.52 -7.48 4.69
CA ARG A 8 1.98 -8.58 5.57
C ARG A 8 0.93 -9.65 5.84
N ARG A 9 -0.34 -9.25 5.95
CA ARG A 9 -1.46 -10.15 6.27
C ARG A 9 -2.15 -10.68 5.01
N THR A 10 -2.06 -9.92 3.92
CA THR A 10 -2.76 -10.18 2.67
C THR A 10 -1.93 -9.60 1.54
N ASP A 11 -1.78 -10.35 0.45
CA ASP A 11 -1.12 -9.88 -0.75
C ASP A 11 -2.01 -8.84 -1.46
N ILE A 12 -1.87 -7.59 -1.03
CA ILE A 12 -2.64 -6.45 -1.53
C ILE A 12 -2.41 -6.23 -3.03
N PRO A 13 -1.15 -6.19 -3.54
CA PRO A 13 -0.94 -5.95 -4.97
C PRO A 13 -1.60 -7.01 -5.86
N ALA A 14 -1.58 -8.28 -5.48
CA ALA A 14 -2.16 -9.34 -6.29
C ALA A 14 -3.70 -9.33 -6.31
N PHE A 15 -4.34 -9.07 -5.16
CA PHE A 15 -5.78 -9.33 -4.98
C PHE A 15 -6.65 -8.11 -4.66
N TYR A 16 -6.05 -7.01 -4.18
CA TYR A 16 -6.79 -5.88 -3.61
C TYR A 16 -6.26 -4.50 -4.07
N SER A 17 -5.62 -4.44 -5.24
CA SER A 17 -5.06 -3.19 -5.77
C SER A 17 -6.10 -2.07 -5.89
N ASP A 18 -7.28 -2.33 -6.47
CA ASP A 18 -8.32 -1.31 -6.60
C ASP A 18 -8.86 -0.83 -5.25
N TRP A 19 -9.05 -1.77 -4.31
CA TRP A 19 -9.44 -1.44 -2.95
C TRP A 19 -8.40 -0.54 -2.28
N PHE A 20 -7.12 -0.89 -2.44
CA PHE A 20 -6.00 -0.15 -1.87
C PHE A 20 -5.91 1.25 -2.46
N MET A 21 -6.02 1.39 -3.78
CA MET A 21 -6.05 2.70 -4.43
C MET A 21 -7.23 3.55 -3.96
N ASN A 22 -8.39 2.95 -3.74
CA ASN A 22 -9.51 3.66 -3.12
C ASN A 22 -9.23 4.12 -1.68
N ARG A 23 -8.35 3.43 -0.93
CA ARG A 23 -7.89 3.89 0.39
C ARG A 23 -6.85 5.00 0.27
N ILE A 24 -5.92 4.88 -0.68
CA ILE A 24 -4.95 5.95 -1.01
C ILE A 24 -5.69 7.23 -1.38
N ARG A 25 -6.70 7.15 -2.25
CA ARG A 25 -7.54 8.29 -2.63
C ARG A 25 -8.33 8.90 -1.48
N ALA A 26 -8.72 8.07 -0.51
CA ALA A 26 -9.39 8.50 0.70
C ALA A 26 -8.43 9.01 1.80
N ASP A 27 -7.12 8.88 1.61
CA ASP A 27 -6.06 9.29 2.55
C ASP A 27 -6.06 8.58 3.91
N TYR A 28 -6.82 7.49 4.07
CA TYR A 28 -6.79 6.66 5.27
C TYR A 28 -7.29 5.24 5.01
N MET A 29 -6.92 4.34 5.92
CA MET A 29 -7.54 3.02 6.04
C MET A 29 -7.92 2.70 7.48
N CYS A 30 -8.81 1.74 7.64
CA CYS A 30 -9.16 1.18 8.94
C CYS A 30 -8.56 -0.21 9.07
N TRP A 31 -7.84 -0.46 10.15
CA TRP A 31 -7.27 -1.77 10.48
C TRP A 31 -7.86 -2.28 11.79
N ALA A 32 -8.49 -3.44 11.74
CA ALA A 32 -8.99 -4.11 12.94
C ALA A 32 -7.90 -5.02 13.52
N ASN A 33 -7.54 -4.79 14.79
CA ASN A 33 -6.65 -5.71 15.48
C ASN A 33 -7.35 -7.06 15.69
N PRO A 34 -6.77 -8.18 15.23
CA PRO A 34 -7.44 -9.48 15.26
C PRO A 34 -7.69 -10.00 16.68
N PHE A 35 -6.90 -9.57 17.67
CA PHE A 35 -6.96 -10.01 19.05
C PHE A 35 -7.92 -9.15 19.87
N SER A 36 -7.74 -7.82 19.84
CA SER A 36 -8.55 -6.91 20.67
C SER A 36 -9.85 -6.44 20.02
N LYS A 37 -10.03 -6.69 18.71
CA LYS A 37 -11.15 -6.19 17.88
C LYS A 37 -11.26 -4.66 17.78
N ILE A 38 -10.33 -3.92 18.38
CA ILE A 38 -10.23 -2.47 18.26
C ILE A 38 -9.88 -2.12 16.81
N VAL A 39 -10.61 -1.14 16.26
CA VAL A 39 -10.37 -0.60 14.93
C VAL A 39 -9.49 0.65 15.04
N TYR A 40 -8.36 0.62 14.35
CA TYR A 40 -7.43 1.73 14.26
C TYR A 40 -7.63 2.43 12.92
N ARG A 41 -7.74 3.76 12.94
CA ARG A 41 -7.65 4.57 11.74
C ARG A 41 -6.18 4.89 11.48
N VAL A 42 -5.68 4.47 10.32
CA VAL A 42 -4.30 4.68 9.89
C VAL A 42 -4.32 5.73 8.78
N SER A 43 -3.62 6.85 9.00
CA SER A 43 -3.43 7.86 7.96
C SER A 43 -2.58 7.28 6.84
N LEU A 44 -3.01 7.53 5.61
CA LEU A 44 -2.23 7.23 4.42
C LEU A 44 -1.66 8.50 3.78
N ARG A 45 -1.87 9.70 4.33
CA ARG A 45 -1.36 10.92 3.69
C ARG A 45 0.17 10.89 3.52
N PRO A 46 0.72 11.40 2.39
CA PRO A 46 2.17 11.42 2.15
C PRO A 46 2.98 12.09 3.26
N GLU A 47 2.44 13.12 3.91
CA GLU A 47 3.09 13.81 5.04
C GLU A 47 3.15 12.96 6.33
N ASP A 48 2.23 12.00 6.48
CA ASP A 48 2.15 11.12 7.65
C ASP A 48 2.93 9.81 7.42
N VAL A 49 3.12 9.40 6.16
CA VAL A 49 3.67 8.11 5.75
C VAL A 49 5.00 8.28 5.01
N MET A 50 6.06 7.74 5.59
CA MET A 50 7.41 7.77 4.99
C MET A 50 7.54 6.82 3.80
N ALA A 51 6.96 5.63 3.92
CA ALA A 51 7.04 4.58 2.91
C ALA A 51 5.89 3.58 3.06
N LEU A 52 5.42 3.09 1.91
CA LEU A 52 4.52 1.95 1.81
C LEU A 52 5.35 0.74 1.37
N VAL A 53 5.36 -0.30 2.21
CA VAL A 53 6.07 -1.55 1.92
C VAL A 53 5.06 -2.59 1.45
N LEU A 54 5.23 -3.02 0.21
CA LEU A 54 4.36 -3.96 -0.48
C LEU A 54 5.18 -5.18 -0.89
N TRP A 55 4.72 -6.35 -0.49
CA TRP A 55 5.27 -7.65 -0.82
C TRP A 55 4.22 -8.41 -1.63
N SER A 56 4.58 -8.73 -2.87
CA SER A 56 3.82 -9.60 -3.75
C SER A 56 4.76 -10.32 -4.71
N LYS A 57 4.32 -11.48 -5.23
CA LYS A 57 4.92 -12.09 -6.41
C LYS A 57 4.19 -11.72 -7.70
N ASN A 58 3.05 -11.04 -7.60
CA ASN A 58 2.22 -10.66 -8.73
C ASN A 58 1.73 -9.21 -8.59
N TYR A 59 2.44 -8.28 -9.22
CA TYR A 59 2.11 -6.86 -9.22
C TYR A 59 1.21 -6.43 -10.38
N ILE A 60 0.78 -7.35 -11.25
CA ILE A 60 0.10 -7.00 -12.51
C ILE A 60 -1.10 -6.08 -12.27
N SER A 61 -1.89 -6.34 -11.23
CA SER A 61 -3.08 -5.54 -10.90
C SER A 61 -2.74 -4.17 -10.31
N LEU A 62 -1.55 -3.98 -9.75
CA LEU A 62 -1.10 -2.69 -9.18
C LEU A 62 -0.41 -1.82 -10.22
N MET A 63 0.24 -2.42 -11.22
CA MET A 63 1.03 -1.71 -12.24
C MET A 63 0.32 -0.50 -12.88
N PRO A 64 -0.97 -0.56 -13.25
CA PRO A 64 -1.67 0.58 -13.86
C PRO A 64 -1.80 1.80 -12.94
N HIS A 65 -1.58 1.63 -11.64
CA HIS A 65 -1.80 2.64 -10.61
C HIS A 65 -0.48 3.26 -10.10
N LEU A 66 0.67 2.81 -10.59
CA LEU A 66 1.98 3.26 -10.12
C LEU A 66 2.21 4.76 -10.41
N ASP A 67 1.83 5.23 -11.59
CA ASP A 67 1.94 6.65 -11.96
C ASP A 67 1.12 7.54 -11.01
N GLU A 68 -0.10 7.11 -10.64
CA GLU A 68 -0.94 7.85 -9.67
C GLU A 68 -0.28 7.90 -8.28
N LEU A 69 0.39 6.82 -7.85
CA LEU A 69 1.09 6.79 -6.57
C LEU A 69 2.29 7.75 -6.57
N ASP A 70 3.05 7.78 -7.66
CA ASP A 70 4.21 8.67 -7.82
C ASP A 70 3.77 10.14 -7.88
N ASP A 71 2.73 10.47 -8.65
CA ASP A 71 2.16 11.82 -8.75
C ASP A 71 1.65 12.35 -7.40
N ARG A 72 1.12 11.45 -6.56
CA ARG A 72 0.69 11.79 -5.19
C ARG A 72 1.82 11.85 -4.18
N GLY A 73 3.06 11.55 -4.57
CA GLY A 73 4.25 11.63 -3.73
C GLY A 73 4.48 10.42 -2.82
N TYR A 74 3.88 9.27 -3.13
CA TYR A 74 4.12 8.04 -2.38
C TYR A 74 5.43 7.38 -2.79
N ARG A 75 6.19 6.89 -1.81
CA ARG A 75 7.38 6.07 -2.06
C ARG A 75 7.07 4.61 -1.77
N CYS A 76 7.04 3.79 -2.82
CA CYS A 76 6.97 2.33 -2.72
C CYS A 76 8.38 1.74 -2.69
N ALA A 77 8.69 0.93 -1.66
CA ALA A 77 10.02 0.35 -1.49
C ALA A 77 10.34 -0.74 -2.53
N ASP A 78 9.32 -1.39 -3.10
CA ASP A 78 9.45 -2.57 -3.95
C ASP A 78 8.89 -2.30 -5.36
N ARG A 79 9.56 -1.42 -6.13
CA ARG A 79 9.09 -1.08 -7.48
C ARG A 79 9.22 -2.29 -8.43
N PRO A 80 8.13 -2.71 -9.11
CA PRO A 80 8.15 -3.88 -10.00
C PRO A 80 9.15 -3.79 -11.17
N GLU A 81 9.46 -2.58 -11.61
CA GLU A 81 10.46 -2.30 -12.65
C GLU A 81 11.91 -2.58 -12.22
N GLU A 82 12.21 -2.59 -10.93
CA GLU A 82 13.49 -3.07 -10.40
C GLU A 82 13.50 -4.60 -10.19
N LEU A 83 12.32 -5.21 -10.05
CA LEU A 83 12.15 -6.66 -9.85
C LEU A 83 12.19 -7.49 -11.15
N ARG A 84 12.08 -6.86 -12.34
CA ARG A 84 12.22 -7.52 -13.65
C ARG A 84 13.62 -8.10 -13.93
N LYS A 85 14.58 -7.91 -13.02
CA LYS A 85 15.96 -8.44 -13.13
C LYS A 85 16.15 -9.83 -12.50
N TYR A 86 15.12 -10.42 -11.90
CA TYR A 86 15.18 -11.76 -11.30
C TYR A 86 14.14 -12.71 -11.89
#